data_AF-E9SDC8-F1
#
_entry.id   AF-E9SDC8-F1
#
_cell.length_a   1.000
_cell.length_b   1.000
_cell.length_c   1.000
_cell.angle_alpha   90.00
_cell.angle_beta   90.00
_cell.angle_gamma   90.00
#
_symmetry.space_group_name_H-M   'P 1'
#
loop_
_entity.id
_entity.type
_entity.pdbx_description
1 polymer ?
#
loop_
_entity_poly.entity_id
_entity_poly.type
_entity_poly.pdbx_seq_one_letter_code
_entity_poly.pdbx_strand_id
1 'polypeptide(L)'
;MRDRCFEISHISEGSISGFLRDDEREIFFDNGSGEDFIDDFMLAVLTVAGIHPAVEHRESFWAELEPMMAKWAFFGSNSRIRVTVTTYDNSRTVQERSESLTLDKETLMRDVAEVLGEVLEKFGLCGYRHEWGHEFPLSLYLQLKDAVSRSAKTSLTKQISANENMGMPADGSVLSEELSLI
;
A
#
# COMPACT_ATOMS: atom_id res chain seq x y z
N MET A 1 -14.31 3.54 -17.28
CA MET A 1 -13.39 3.11 -16.21
C MET A 1 -12.63 4.34 -15.76
N ARG A 2 -12.52 4.62 -14.46
CA ARG A 2 -11.52 5.59 -14.00
C ARG A 2 -10.17 4.90 -14.17
N ASP A 3 -9.27 5.52 -14.91
CA ASP A 3 -7.89 5.05 -14.97
C ASP A 3 -7.26 5.28 -13.61
N ARG A 4 -7.02 4.20 -12.87
CA ARG A 4 -6.33 4.26 -11.56
C ARG A 4 -4.90 4.69 -11.74
N CYS A 5 -4.38 5.49 -10.82
CA CYS A 5 -2.97 5.88 -10.84
C CYS A 5 -2.06 4.85 -10.17
N PHE A 6 -2.62 3.91 -9.40
CA PHE A 6 -1.91 2.80 -8.77
C PHE A 6 -2.69 1.50 -9.00
N GLU A 7 -2.00 0.41 -9.30
CA GLU A 7 -2.59 -0.91 -9.45
C GLU A 7 -1.60 -2.01 -9.07
N ILE A 8 -2.10 -3.08 -8.46
CA ILE A 8 -1.39 -4.34 -8.27
C ILE A 8 -2.00 -5.34 -9.25
N SER A 9 -1.24 -5.71 -10.27
CA SER A 9 -1.69 -6.63 -11.32
C SER A 9 -1.48 -8.09 -10.93
N HIS A 10 -0.45 -8.38 -10.11
CA HIS A 10 -0.09 -9.73 -9.72
C HIS A 10 0.46 -9.80 -8.30
N ILE A 11 0.02 -10.84 -7.57
CA ILE A 11 0.63 -11.30 -6.32
C ILE A 11 0.74 -12.82 -6.45
N SER A 12 1.94 -13.34 -6.20
CA SER A 12 2.23 -14.78 -6.14
C SER A 12 3.35 -15.04 -5.14
N GLU A 13 3.65 -16.32 -4.91
CA GLU A 13 4.78 -16.81 -4.11
C GLU A 13 6.05 -15.95 -4.24
N GLY A 14 6.21 -15.01 -3.31
CA GLY A 14 7.35 -14.12 -3.18
C GLY A 14 7.50 -13.01 -4.23
N SER A 15 6.47 -12.68 -5.01
CA SER A 15 6.51 -11.60 -6.02
C SER A 15 5.22 -10.76 -6.02
N ILE A 16 5.41 -9.45 -6.16
CA ILE A 16 4.34 -8.48 -6.36
C ILE A 16 4.67 -7.53 -7.50
N SER A 17 3.75 -7.41 -8.45
CA SER A 17 3.91 -6.51 -9.58
C SER A 17 2.67 -5.69 -9.86
N GLY A 18 2.90 -4.58 -10.54
CA GLY A 18 1.90 -3.56 -10.78
C GLY A 18 2.49 -2.32 -11.40
N PHE A 19 1.76 -1.22 -11.30
CA PHE A 19 2.20 0.04 -11.86
C PHE A 19 1.75 1.24 -11.05
N LEU A 20 2.46 2.34 -11.28
CA LEU A 20 2.12 3.68 -10.84
C LEU A 20 2.16 4.60 -12.06
N ARG A 21 1.13 5.40 -12.31
CA ARG A 21 1.04 6.24 -13.51
C ARG A 21 0.42 7.61 -13.27
N ASP A 22 0.90 8.59 -14.00
CA ASP A 22 0.22 9.88 -14.19
C ASP A 22 -0.25 10.01 -15.65
N ASP A 23 -0.68 11.20 -16.06
CA ASP A 23 -1.20 11.45 -17.41
C ASP A 23 -0.13 11.31 -18.51
N GLU A 24 1.16 11.34 -18.15
CA GLU A 24 2.27 11.34 -19.11
C GLU A 24 3.07 10.02 -19.10
N ARG A 25 3.14 9.35 -17.95
CA ARG A 25 4.10 8.26 -17.71
C ARG A 25 3.54 7.17 -16.82
N GLU A 26 4.06 5.97 -17.03
CA GLU A 26 3.79 4.78 -16.23
C GLU A 26 5.13 4.19 -15.77
N ILE A 27 5.23 3.89 -14.48
CA ILE A 27 6.34 3.19 -13.85
C ILE A 27 5.82 1.83 -13.41
N PHE A 28 6.40 0.78 -13.97
CA PHE A 28 6.14 -0.60 -13.54
C PHE A 28 7.01 -0.95 -12.35
N PHE A 29 6.45 -1.74 -11.45
CA PHE A 29 7.20 -2.40 -10.39
C PHE A 29 6.96 -3.90 -10.46
N ASP A 30 8.02 -4.66 -10.21
CA ASP A 30 7.99 -6.12 -10.09
C ASP A 30 9.00 -6.49 -9.02
N ASN A 31 8.52 -6.55 -7.77
CA ASN A 31 9.38 -6.70 -6.60
C ASN A 31 9.33 -8.14 -6.08
N GLY A 32 10.52 -8.64 -5.74
CA GLY A 32 10.68 -9.88 -4.98
C GLY A 32 10.42 -9.66 -3.48
N SER A 33 10.26 -10.76 -2.75
CA SER A 33 9.96 -10.76 -1.32
C SER A 33 11.12 -10.38 -0.40
N GLY A 34 12.27 -9.92 -0.91
CA GLY A 34 13.39 -9.54 -0.07
C GLY A 34 13.09 -8.36 0.85
N GLU A 35 12.20 -7.46 0.43
CA GLU A 35 11.72 -6.30 1.19
C GLU A 35 10.18 -6.28 1.17
N ASP A 36 9.53 -5.76 2.22
CA ASP A 36 8.07 -5.63 2.26
C ASP A 36 7.60 -4.37 1.52
N PHE A 37 7.59 -4.48 0.19
CA PHE A 37 7.28 -3.37 -0.72
C PHE A 37 5.97 -2.65 -0.36
N ILE A 38 4.92 -3.36 0.04
CA ILE A 38 3.60 -2.74 0.29
C ILE A 38 3.59 -1.98 1.62
N ASP A 39 4.22 -2.51 2.66
CA ASP A 39 4.38 -1.80 3.93
C ASP A 39 5.19 -0.51 3.73
N ASP A 40 6.36 -0.62 3.12
CA ASP A 40 7.24 0.52 2.87
C ASP A 40 6.60 1.57 1.94
N PHE A 41 5.91 1.13 0.89
CA PHE A 41 5.18 2.01 -0.01
C PHE A 41 4.09 2.79 0.72
N MET A 42 3.26 2.10 1.52
CA MET A 42 2.21 2.77 2.28
C MET A 42 2.78 3.71 3.33
N LEU A 43 3.84 3.31 4.02
CA LEU A 43 4.49 4.15 5.02
C LEU A 43 5.00 5.44 4.38
N ALA A 44 5.66 5.35 3.22
CA ALA A 44 6.11 6.52 2.47
C ALA A 44 4.95 7.42 2.04
N VAL A 45 3.87 6.85 1.48
CA VAL A 45 2.67 7.60 1.07
C VAL A 45 2.03 8.32 2.25
N LEU A 46 1.81 7.63 3.37
CA LEU A 46 1.18 8.20 4.56
C LEU A 46 2.06 9.27 5.23
N THR A 47 3.38 9.11 5.20
CA THR A 47 4.34 10.11 5.68
C THR A 47 4.26 11.39 4.84
N VAL A 48 4.35 11.30 3.51
CA VAL A 48 4.30 12.51 2.65
C VAL A 48 2.90 13.12 2.54
N ALA A 49 1.86 12.34 2.86
CA ALA A 49 0.50 12.84 3.03
C ALA A 49 0.30 13.60 4.35
N GLY A 50 1.23 13.49 5.31
CA GLY A 50 1.14 14.13 6.63
C GLY A 50 0.23 13.39 7.62
N ILE A 51 -0.04 12.11 7.37
CA ILE A 51 -0.89 11.25 8.22
C ILE A 51 -0.02 10.48 9.21
N HIS A 52 1.12 9.96 8.74
CA HIS A 52 2.09 9.27 9.57
C HIS A 52 3.18 10.26 10.05
N PRO A 53 3.64 10.19 11.32
CA PRO A 53 4.69 11.08 11.81
C PRO A 53 5.97 11.01 10.95
N ALA A 54 6.51 12.18 10.59
CA ALA A 54 7.72 12.31 9.77
C ALA A 54 9.04 12.05 10.51
N VAL A 55 8.98 11.56 11.76
CA VAL A 55 10.14 11.48 12.67
C VAL A 55 11.18 10.45 12.22
N GLU A 56 10.84 9.58 11.27
CA GLU A 56 11.69 8.47 10.83
C GLU A 56 12.22 8.58 9.39
N HIS A 57 12.04 9.70 8.69
CA HIS A 57 12.48 9.86 7.28
C HIS A 57 12.01 8.72 6.34
N ARG A 58 10.78 8.25 6.55
CA ARG A 58 10.18 7.12 5.81
C ARG A 58 9.65 7.51 4.42
N GLU A 59 9.94 8.72 3.94
CA GLU A 59 9.63 9.15 2.59
C GLU A 59 10.43 8.43 1.49
N SER A 60 11.38 7.56 1.83
CA SER A 60 12.12 6.75 0.86
C SER A 60 12.45 5.36 1.37
N PHE A 61 12.49 4.39 0.46
CA PHE A 61 12.84 3.01 0.74
C PHE A 61 13.55 2.36 -0.46
N TRP A 62 14.11 1.16 -0.23
CA TRP A 62 14.71 0.33 -1.27
C TRP A 62 13.80 -0.83 -1.57
N ALA A 63 13.69 -1.20 -2.85
CA ALA A 63 12.96 -2.38 -3.28
C ALA A 63 13.79 -3.17 -4.29
N GLU A 64 13.72 -4.49 -4.19
CA GLU A 64 14.36 -5.40 -5.14
C GLU A 64 13.59 -5.38 -6.48
N LEU A 65 14.30 -5.23 -7.58
CA LEU A 65 13.76 -5.29 -8.95
C LEU A 65 14.67 -6.24 -9.76
N GLU A 66 14.64 -7.53 -9.45
CA GLU A 66 15.59 -8.54 -9.94
C GLU A 66 15.94 -8.37 -11.44
N PRO A 67 17.23 -8.23 -11.81
CA PRO A 67 18.41 -8.29 -10.94
C PRO A 67 18.70 -6.98 -10.18
N MET A 68 18.11 -5.87 -10.57
CA MET A 68 18.42 -4.51 -10.10
C MET A 68 17.87 -4.21 -8.70
N MET A 69 18.29 -3.07 -8.16
CA MET A 69 17.68 -2.47 -6.96
C MET A 69 17.11 -1.11 -7.33
N ALA A 70 15.94 -0.76 -6.78
CA ALA A 70 15.33 0.55 -6.98
C ALA A 70 15.24 1.30 -5.65
N LYS A 71 15.66 2.56 -5.65
CA LYS A 71 15.33 3.50 -4.57
C LYS A 71 14.08 4.28 -4.93
N TRP A 72 13.06 4.14 -4.11
CA TRP A 72 11.81 4.89 -4.21
C TRP A 72 11.88 6.07 -3.25
N ALA A 73 11.57 7.28 -3.75
CA ALA A 73 11.56 8.50 -2.95
C ALA A 73 10.31 9.33 -3.24
N PHE A 74 9.64 9.74 -2.19
CA PHE A 74 8.37 10.45 -2.22
C PHE A 74 8.58 11.88 -1.72
N PHE A 75 7.96 12.84 -2.41
CA PHE A 75 8.03 14.24 -2.05
C PHE A 75 6.62 14.83 -2.06
N GLY A 76 6.10 15.14 -0.88
CA GLY A 76 4.79 15.77 -0.72
C GLY A 76 4.86 17.28 -0.94
N SER A 77 3.93 17.83 -1.72
CA SER A 77 3.71 19.28 -1.87
C SER A 77 2.23 19.59 -2.04
N ASN A 78 1.63 20.34 -1.11
CA ASN A 78 0.20 20.67 -1.14
C ASN A 78 -0.70 19.46 -1.48
N SER A 79 -1.34 19.46 -2.65
CA SER A 79 -2.23 18.40 -3.17
C SER A 79 -1.53 17.39 -4.10
N ARG A 80 -0.21 17.44 -4.23
CA ARG A 80 0.57 16.57 -5.13
C ARG A 80 1.60 15.75 -4.35
N ILE A 81 1.88 14.57 -4.87
CA ILE A 81 3.00 13.72 -4.44
C ILE A 81 3.86 13.44 -5.67
N ARG A 82 5.13 13.84 -5.63
CA ARG A 82 6.10 13.40 -6.62
C ARG A 82 6.74 12.10 -6.13
N VAL A 83 6.78 11.10 -7.01
CA VAL A 83 7.48 9.84 -6.77
C VAL A 83 8.65 9.79 -7.74
N THR A 84 9.83 9.51 -7.21
CA THR A 84 11.05 9.27 -7.98
C THR A 84 11.51 7.85 -7.75
N VAL A 85 11.73 7.10 -8.82
CA VAL A 85 12.29 5.76 -8.80
C VAL A 85 13.63 5.81 -9.49
N THR A 86 14.70 5.52 -8.74
CA THR A 86 16.05 5.46 -9.28
C THR A 86 16.54 4.03 -9.22
N THR A 87 16.80 3.43 -10.38
CA THR A 87 17.35 2.08 -10.48
C THR A 87 18.86 2.11 -10.42
N TYR A 88 19.41 1.11 -9.75
CA TYR A 88 20.82 0.89 -9.57
C TYR A 88 21.17 -0.54 -9.95
N ASP A 89 22.45 -0.76 -10.23
CA ASP A 89 23.01 -2.10 -10.23
C ASP A 89 22.78 -2.82 -8.89
N ASN A 90 22.92 -4.14 -8.86
CA ASN A 90 22.62 -4.94 -7.66
C ASN A 90 23.47 -4.53 -6.44
N SER A 91 24.60 -3.85 -6.66
CA SER A 91 25.47 -3.35 -5.60
C SER A 91 25.01 -2.01 -5.00
N ARG A 92 23.96 -1.39 -5.56
CA ARG A 92 23.45 -0.05 -5.20
C ARG A 92 24.49 1.06 -5.38
N THR A 93 25.49 0.88 -6.24
CA THR A 93 26.60 1.83 -6.40
C THR A 93 26.55 2.60 -7.71
N VAL A 94 26.06 1.97 -8.77
CA VAL A 94 25.97 2.58 -10.10
C VAL A 94 24.52 2.86 -10.42
N GLN A 95 24.18 4.14 -10.54
CA GLN A 95 22.85 4.56 -11.00
C GLN A 95 22.68 4.26 -12.49
N GLU A 96 21.62 3.53 -12.84
CA GLU A 96 21.34 3.16 -14.23
C GLU A 96 20.26 4.05 -14.85
N ARG A 97 19.16 4.28 -14.14
CA ARG A 97 18.02 5.09 -14.61
C ARG A 97 17.37 5.83 -13.46
N SER A 98 16.75 6.97 -13.76
CA SER A 98 15.88 7.66 -12.81
C SER A 98 14.63 8.16 -13.53
N GLU A 99 13.49 7.87 -12.93
CA GLU A 99 12.17 8.23 -13.44
C GLU A 99 11.39 8.94 -12.35
N SER A 100 10.52 9.87 -12.76
CA SER A 100 9.65 10.57 -11.82
C SER A 100 8.28 10.77 -12.43
N LEU A 101 7.28 10.68 -11.56
CA LEU A 101 5.88 10.97 -11.84
C LEU A 101 5.31 11.90 -10.76
N THR A 102 4.25 12.64 -11.09
CA THR A 102 3.60 13.56 -10.15
C THR A 102 2.11 13.29 -10.07
N LEU A 103 1.68 12.79 -8.93
CA LEU A 103 0.33 12.31 -8.69
C LEU A 103 -0.48 13.32 -7.90
N ASP A 104 -1.78 13.34 -8.16
CA ASP A 104 -2.73 13.93 -7.23
C ASP A 104 -2.78 13.10 -5.94
N LYS A 105 -2.61 13.77 -4.79
CA LYS A 105 -2.47 13.13 -3.48
C LYS A 105 -3.74 12.36 -3.09
N GLU A 106 -4.91 12.98 -3.27
CA GLU A 106 -6.19 12.36 -2.90
C GLU A 106 -6.50 11.17 -3.80
N THR A 107 -6.21 11.30 -5.09
CA THR A 107 -6.36 10.22 -6.07
C THR A 107 -5.45 9.05 -5.73
N LEU A 108 -4.16 9.27 -5.46
CA LEU A 108 -3.24 8.21 -5.07
C LEU A 108 -3.72 7.48 -3.81
N MET A 109 -4.04 8.22 -2.76
CA MET A 109 -4.49 7.61 -1.51
C MET A 109 -5.75 6.77 -1.68
N ARG A 110 -6.73 7.26 -2.45
CA ARG A 110 -7.96 6.52 -2.74
C ARG A 110 -7.66 5.26 -3.54
N ASP A 111 -6.88 5.37 -4.60
CA ASP A 111 -6.59 4.24 -5.49
C ASP A 111 -5.79 3.16 -4.75
N VAL A 112 -4.84 3.54 -3.87
CA VAL A 112 -4.14 2.59 -2.98
C VAL A 112 -5.11 1.91 -2.02
N ALA A 113 -6.03 2.66 -1.41
CA ALA A 113 -7.02 2.10 -0.48
C ALA A 113 -7.98 1.11 -1.17
N GLU A 114 -8.42 1.43 -2.39
CA GLU A 114 -9.27 0.56 -3.21
C GLU A 114 -8.52 -0.72 -3.62
N VAL A 115 -7.32 -0.58 -4.19
CA VAL A 115 -6.52 -1.73 -4.66
C VAL A 115 -6.14 -2.66 -3.53
N LEU A 116 -5.72 -2.14 -2.37
CA LEU A 116 -5.42 -2.98 -1.21
C LEU A 116 -6.69 -3.61 -0.61
N GLY A 117 -7.85 -2.96 -0.75
CA GLY A 117 -9.13 -3.57 -0.44
C GLY A 117 -9.42 -4.80 -1.32
N GLU A 118 -9.21 -4.68 -2.64
CA GLU A 118 -9.37 -5.79 -3.58
C GLU A 118 -8.39 -6.93 -3.32
N VAL A 119 -7.15 -6.63 -2.92
CA VAL A 119 -6.17 -7.63 -2.47
C VAL A 119 -6.69 -8.39 -1.25
N LEU A 120 -7.20 -7.68 -0.24
CA LEU A 120 -7.78 -8.31 0.94
C LEU A 120 -9.02 -9.14 0.63
N GLU A 121 -9.90 -8.66 -0.25
CA GLU A 121 -11.10 -9.41 -0.68
C GLU A 121 -10.72 -10.70 -1.42
N LYS A 122 -9.67 -10.65 -2.25
CA LYS A 122 -9.22 -11.79 -3.05
C LYS A 122 -8.49 -12.85 -2.22
N PHE A 123 -7.58 -12.43 -1.34
CA PHE A 123 -6.66 -13.36 -0.66
C PHE A 123 -6.93 -13.50 0.84
N GLY A 124 -7.54 -12.52 1.49
CA GLY A 124 -7.55 -12.39 2.95
C GLY A 124 -6.13 -12.21 3.53
N LEU A 125 -6.04 -12.04 4.85
CA LEU A 125 -4.74 -11.81 5.53
C LEU A 125 -3.80 -13.02 5.39
N CYS A 126 -4.32 -14.22 5.65
CA CYS A 126 -3.52 -15.44 5.59
C CYS A 126 -3.11 -15.80 4.15
N GLY A 127 -4.00 -15.62 3.17
CA GLY A 127 -3.68 -15.86 1.77
C GLY A 127 -2.68 -14.85 1.24
N TYR A 128 -2.81 -13.56 1.63
CA TYR A 128 -1.81 -12.55 1.29
C TYR A 128 -0.43 -12.95 1.81
N ARG A 129 -0.33 -13.34 3.09
CA ARG A 129 0.95 -13.79 3.66
C ARG A 129 1.50 -15.03 2.97
N HIS A 130 0.64 -15.97 2.60
CA HIS A 130 1.06 -17.19 1.91
C HIS A 130 1.66 -16.88 0.53
N GLU A 131 0.98 -16.05 -0.25
CA GLU A 131 1.43 -15.67 -1.59
C GLU A 131 2.62 -14.70 -1.51
N TRP A 132 2.50 -13.58 -0.81
CA TRP A 132 3.53 -12.55 -0.81
C TRP A 132 4.75 -12.87 0.06
N GLY A 133 4.55 -13.62 1.16
CA GLY A 133 5.60 -13.92 2.13
C GLY A 133 5.74 -12.91 3.27
N HIS A 134 5.04 -11.77 3.21
CA HIS A 134 5.00 -10.76 4.29
C HIS A 134 3.60 -10.61 4.89
N GLU A 135 3.53 -10.08 6.12
CA GLU A 135 2.26 -9.77 6.76
C GLU A 135 1.56 -8.62 6.04
N PHE A 136 0.24 -8.67 5.95
CA PHE A 136 -0.48 -7.52 5.41
C PHE A 136 -0.36 -6.33 6.38
N PRO A 137 0.06 -5.14 5.92
CA PRO A 137 0.24 -3.94 6.74
C PRO A 137 -1.10 -3.30 7.18
N LEU A 138 -1.86 -4.04 7.98
CA LEU A 138 -3.25 -3.73 8.36
C LEU A 138 -3.38 -2.39 9.09
N SER A 139 -2.44 -2.06 9.96
CA SER A 139 -2.46 -0.79 10.71
C SER A 139 -2.37 0.42 9.78
N LEU A 140 -1.45 0.39 8.82
CA LEU A 140 -1.26 1.44 7.81
C LEU A 140 -2.47 1.50 6.87
N TYR A 141 -3.00 0.34 6.45
CA TYR A 141 -4.20 0.28 5.64
C TYR A 141 -5.41 0.92 6.34
N LEU A 142 -5.63 0.65 7.62
CA LEU A 142 -6.70 1.27 8.39
C LEU A 142 -6.52 2.79 8.53
N GLN A 143 -5.29 3.27 8.75
CA GLN A 143 -4.98 4.70 8.77
C GLN A 143 -5.28 5.35 7.41
N LEU A 144 -4.91 4.70 6.31
CA LEU A 144 -5.19 5.16 4.96
C LEU A 144 -6.69 5.23 4.72
N LYS A 145 -7.44 4.17 5.05
CA LYS A 145 -8.91 4.17 4.95
C LYS A 145 -9.50 5.32 5.73
N ASP A 146 -9.13 5.51 6.99
CA ASP A 146 -9.64 6.62 7.80
C ASP A 146 -9.33 7.99 7.20
N ALA A 147 -8.15 8.17 6.61
CA ALA A 147 -7.79 9.41 5.95
C ALA A 147 -8.61 9.68 4.68
N VAL A 148 -8.79 8.67 3.82
CA VAL A 148 -9.61 8.76 2.60
C VAL A 148 -11.09 8.92 2.98
N SER A 149 -11.56 8.17 3.98
CA SER A 149 -12.91 8.21 4.53
C SER A 149 -13.19 9.43 5.42
N ARG A 150 -12.24 10.30 5.74
CA ARG A 150 -12.61 11.64 6.24
C ARG A 150 -13.31 12.51 5.18
N SER A 151 -13.29 12.09 3.90
CA SER A 151 -14.21 12.55 2.86
C SER A 151 -15.54 11.76 2.79
N ALA A 152 -15.60 10.56 3.40
CA ALA A 152 -16.77 9.69 3.51
C ALA A 152 -16.70 8.82 4.79
N LYS A 153 -17.22 9.33 5.93
CA LYS A 153 -17.00 8.83 7.30
C LYS A 153 -16.85 7.31 7.44
N THR A 154 -15.65 6.80 7.74
CA THR A 154 -15.51 5.50 8.41
C THR A 154 -15.85 5.72 9.88
N SER A 155 -17.05 5.27 10.27
CA SER A 155 -17.42 5.20 11.68
C SER A 155 -16.96 3.87 12.25
N LEU A 156 -15.72 3.81 12.74
CA LEU A 156 -15.32 2.82 13.75
C LEU A 156 -15.85 3.27 15.12
N THR A 157 -17.17 3.41 15.28
CA THR A 157 -17.81 3.88 16.53
C THR A 157 -18.37 2.75 17.39
N LYS A 158 -18.29 1.49 16.95
CA LYS A 158 -18.80 0.36 17.73
C LYS A 158 -17.67 -0.30 18.52
N GLN A 159 -17.40 0.26 19.70
CA GLN A 159 -16.68 -0.49 20.74
C GLN A 159 -17.62 -1.58 21.27
N ILE A 160 -17.28 -2.83 20.98
CA ILE A 160 -17.94 -4.00 21.56
C ILE A 160 -17.35 -4.18 22.97
N SER A 161 -18.20 -4.33 23.98
CA SER A 161 -17.76 -4.46 25.37
C SER A 161 -17.09 -5.82 25.61
N ALA A 162 -16.18 -5.91 26.59
CA ALA A 162 -15.49 -7.15 26.92
C ALA A 162 -16.44 -8.32 27.28
N ASN A 163 -17.64 -8.01 27.76
CA ASN A 163 -18.68 -9.00 28.05
C ASN A 163 -19.36 -9.54 26.77
N GLU A 164 -19.44 -8.73 25.71
CA GLU A 164 -19.98 -9.17 24.41
C GLU A 164 -18.96 -9.98 23.60
N ASN A 165 -17.67 -9.88 23.94
CA ASN A 165 -16.58 -10.65 23.32
C ASN A 165 -16.31 -12.00 24.03
N MET A 166 -16.94 -12.26 25.19
CA MET A 166 -16.73 -13.50 25.94
C MET A 166 -17.61 -14.63 25.39
N GLY A 167 -16.98 -15.66 24.80
CA GLY A 167 -17.64 -16.91 24.41
C GLY A 167 -17.98 -17.04 22.93
N MET A 168 -17.58 -16.09 22.07
CA MET A 168 -17.58 -16.31 20.62
C MET A 168 -16.48 -17.31 20.27
N PRO A 169 -16.80 -18.48 19.69
CA PRO A 169 -15.78 -19.43 19.24
C PRO A 169 -14.97 -18.78 18.11
N ALA A 170 -13.64 -18.92 18.17
CA ALA A 170 -12.72 -18.44 17.16
C ALA A 170 -12.73 -19.38 15.95
N ASP A 171 -13.89 -19.51 15.32
CA ASP A 171 -14.05 -20.24 14.08
C ASP A 171 -13.99 -19.18 12.97
N GLY A 172 -12.97 -19.30 12.11
CA GLY A 172 -12.49 -18.23 11.20
C GLY A 172 -13.60 -17.44 10.54
N SER A 173 -13.58 -16.12 10.73
CA SER A 173 -14.68 -15.26 10.32
C SER A 173 -14.77 -15.16 8.79
N VAL A 174 -16.01 -15.28 8.30
CA VAL A 174 -16.34 -15.11 6.90
C VAL A 174 -16.74 -13.64 6.72
N LEU A 175 -15.86 -12.86 6.09
CA LEU A 175 -16.01 -11.42 5.87
C LEU A 175 -17.38 -11.02 5.26
N SER A 176 -18.01 -11.91 4.48
CA SER A 176 -19.34 -11.67 3.89
C SER A 176 -20.49 -11.67 4.90
N GLU A 177 -20.36 -12.38 6.03
CA GLU A 177 -21.38 -12.39 7.08
C GLU A 177 -21.26 -11.15 7.98
N GLU A 178 -20.04 -10.67 8.24
CA GLU A 178 -19.80 -9.46 9.03
C GLU A 178 -20.34 -8.18 8.36
N LEU A 179 -20.38 -8.15 7.02
CA LEU A 179 -20.94 -7.04 6.24
C LEU A 179 -22.48 -6.99 6.23
N SER A 180 -23.16 -8.09 6.61
CA SER A 180 -24.63 -8.19 6.54
C SER A 180 -25.37 -7.69 7.79
N LEU A 181 -24.63 -7.36 8.86
CA LEU A 181 -25.16 -6.86 10.14
C LEU A 181 -24.99 -5.34 10.31
N ILE A 182 -24.72 -4.63 9.21
CA ILE A 182 -24.67 -3.17 9.11
C ILE A 182 -26.00 -2.65 8.51
#